data_AF-A0A940YLL6-F1
#
_entry.id   AF-A0A940YLL6-F1
#
_cell.length_a   1.000
_cell.length_b   1.000
_cell.length_c   1.000
_cell.angle_alpha   90.00
_cell.angle_beta   90.00
_cell.angle_gamma   90.00
#
_symmetry.space_group_name_H-M   'P 1'
#
loop_
_entity.id
_entity.type
_entity.pdbx_description
1 polymer ?
#
loop_
_entity_poly.entity_id
_entity_poly.type
_entity_poly.pdbx_seq_one_letter_code
_entity_poly.pdbx_strand_id
1 'polypeptide(L)'
;MLRHKDSIRLSAVDQRLFEALTGPGQPTPTTVADYNQRLRLAAQSWSQARTRDERHLGEIASGLLLDEHDHAAVIDHHRLARVRH
;
A
#
# COMPACT_ATOMS: atom_id res chain seq x y z
N MET A 1 12.87 -17.03 16.51
CA MET A 1 11.94 -16.16 17.27
C MET A 1 11.03 -15.45 16.27
N LEU A 2 9.76 -15.85 16.19
CA LEU A 2 8.77 -15.25 15.29
C LEU A 2 8.36 -13.88 15.85
N ARG A 3 8.84 -12.78 15.22
CA ARG A 3 8.48 -11.41 15.58
C ARG A 3 6.98 -11.21 15.31
N HIS A 4 6.20 -11.23 16.39
CA HIS A 4 4.80 -10.88 16.36
C HIS A 4 4.66 -9.37 16.11
N LYS A 5 3.90 -9.02 15.07
CA LYS A 5 2.96 -7.87 15.02
C LYS A 5 3.51 -6.50 14.64
N ASP A 6 3.86 -6.33 13.36
CA ASP A 6 3.53 -5.07 12.66
C ASP A 6 2.10 -5.20 12.13
N SER A 7 1.12 -5.04 13.02
CA SER A 7 -0.30 -5.00 12.65
C SER A 7 -0.62 -3.66 12.00
N ILE A 8 -1.31 -3.69 10.87
CA ILE A 8 -1.72 -2.49 10.13
C ILE A 8 -3.22 -2.25 10.31
N ARG A 9 -3.61 -0.98 10.37
CA ARG A 9 -4.99 -0.54 10.18
C ARG A 9 -5.02 0.51 9.09
N LEU A 10 -5.77 0.24 8.04
CA LEU A 10 -5.97 1.17 6.94
C LEU A 10 -7.12 2.13 7.28
N SER A 11 -6.97 3.39 6.91
CA SER A 11 -8.11 4.30 6.87
C SER A 11 -9.10 3.86 5.78
N ALA A 12 -10.33 4.38 5.82
CA ALA A 12 -11.32 4.06 4.78
C ALA A 12 -10.86 4.49 3.37
N VAL A 13 -10.02 5.54 3.29
CA VAL A 13 -9.44 6.02 2.03
C VAL A 13 -8.33 5.08 1.57
N ASP A 14 -7.43 4.68 2.46
CA ASP A 14 -6.33 3.78 2.12
C ASP A 14 -6.84 2.38 1.76
N GLN A 15 -7.91 1.91 2.42
CA GLN A 15 -8.58 0.66 2.06
C GLN A 15 -9.12 0.71 0.63
N ARG A 16 -9.81 1.80 0.25
CA ARG A 16 -10.34 1.95 -1.13
C ARG A 16 -9.22 2.02 -2.16
N LEU A 17 -8.13 2.73 -1.85
CA LEU A 17 -6.96 2.78 -2.72
C LEU A 17 -6.30 1.41 -2.86
N PHE A 18 -6.16 0.68 -1.75
CA PHE A 18 -5.63 -0.67 -1.74
C PHE A 18 -6.49 -1.63 -2.58
N GLU A 19 -7.82 -1.57 -2.45
CA GLU A 19 -8.76 -2.35 -3.27
C GLU A 19 -8.68 -1.98 -4.75
N ALA A 20 -8.54 -0.70 -5.08
CA ALA A 20 -8.39 -0.25 -6.46
C ALA A 20 -7.11 -0.82 -7.10
N LEU A 21 -6.03 -0.99 -6.32
CA LEU A 21 -4.75 -1.49 -6.82
C LEU A 21 -4.64 -3.02 -6.81
N THR A 22 -5.23 -3.70 -5.82
CA THR A 22 -5.09 -5.15 -5.61
C THR A 22 -6.30 -5.97 -6.04
N GLY A 23 -7.40 -5.31 -6.38
CA GLY A 23 -8.66 -5.91 -6.79
C GLY A 23 -9.80 -5.65 -5.79
N PRO A 24 -11.03 -5.39 -6.27
CA PRO A 24 -12.17 -5.10 -5.41
C PRO A 24 -12.55 -6.32 -4.57
N GLY A 25 -12.98 -6.09 -3.32
CA GLY A 25 -13.49 -7.13 -2.42
C GLY A 25 -12.41 -7.97 -1.72
N GLN A 26 -11.14 -7.59 -1.82
CA GLN A 26 -10.07 -8.20 -1.05
C GLN A 26 -10.24 -7.91 0.45
N PRO A 27 -10.05 -8.90 1.34
CA PRO A 27 -10.09 -8.64 2.77
C PRO A 27 -8.98 -7.68 3.18
N THR A 28 -9.30 -6.73 4.06
CA THR A 28 -8.34 -5.78 4.61
C THR A 28 -7.14 -6.51 5.22
N PRO A 29 -5.91 -6.20 4.80
CA PRO A 29 -4.72 -6.80 5.39
C PRO A 29 -4.61 -6.39 6.86
N THR A 30 -4.26 -7.35 7.71
CA THR A 30 -4.11 -7.13 9.16
C THR A 30 -2.65 -7.02 9.60
N THR A 31 -1.71 -7.29 8.69
CA THR A 31 -0.27 -7.17 8.92
C THR A 31 0.40 -6.36 7.80
N VAL A 32 1.48 -5.64 8.14
CA VAL A 32 2.30 -4.90 7.18
C VAL A 32 2.89 -5.85 6.13
N ALA A 33 3.29 -7.06 6.52
CA ALA A 33 3.80 -8.07 5.60
C ALA A 33 2.77 -8.47 4.53
N ASP A 34 1.53 -8.74 4.92
CA ASP A 34 0.44 -9.08 3.97
C ASP A 34 0.08 -7.89 3.08
N TYR A 35 0.01 -6.69 3.66
CA TYR A 35 -0.20 -5.45 2.90
C TYR A 35 0.89 -5.24 1.82
N ASN A 36 2.15 -5.30 2.22
CA ASN A 36 3.29 -5.13 1.32
C ASN A 36 3.36 -6.23 0.27
N GLN A 37 3.11 -7.49 0.65
CA GLN A 37 3.11 -8.61 -0.30
C GLN A 37 2.07 -8.40 -1.40
N ARG A 38 0.84 -8.02 -1.05
CA ARG A 38 -0.23 -7.80 -2.01
C ARG A 38 0.04 -6.58 -2.91
N LEU A 39 0.56 -5.49 -2.35
CA LEU A 39 0.99 -4.34 -3.14
C LEU A 39 2.15 -4.66 -4.09
N ARG A 40 3.13 -5.47 -3.66
CA ARG A 40 4.22 -5.93 -4.55
C ARG A 40 3.70 -6.75 -5.70
N LEU A 41 2.70 -7.61 -5.47
CA LEU A 41 2.06 -8.40 -6.53
C LEU A 41 1.28 -7.50 -7.50
N ALA A 42 0.51 -6.54 -6.97
CA ALA A 42 -0.18 -5.56 -7.78
C ALA A 42 0.80 -4.72 -8.62
N ALA A 43 1.85 -4.19 -8.00
CA ALA A 43 2.88 -3.41 -8.67
C ALA A 43 3.53 -4.17 -9.83
N GLN A 44 3.88 -5.45 -9.62
CA GLN A 44 4.41 -6.31 -10.67
C GLN A 44 3.40 -6.52 -11.80
N SER A 45 2.16 -6.85 -11.47
CA SER A 45 1.09 -7.03 -12.46
C SER A 45 0.88 -5.78 -13.32
N TRP A 46 0.82 -4.61 -12.69
CA TRP A 46 0.60 -3.33 -13.36
C TRP A 46 1.82 -2.87 -14.16
N SER A 47 3.05 -3.13 -13.69
CA SER A 47 4.27 -2.80 -14.44
C SER A 47 4.38 -3.52 -15.78
N GLN A 48 3.74 -4.69 -15.91
CA GLN A 48 3.68 -5.48 -17.14
C GLN A 48 2.48 -5.13 -18.03
N ALA A 49 1.63 -4.19 -17.61
CA ALA A 49 0.45 -3.81 -18.33
C ALA A 49 0.77 -3.06 -19.63
N ARG A 50 -0.16 -3.12 -20.59
CA ARG A 50 0.07 -2.62 -21.96
C ARG A 50 -0.03 -1.10 -22.04
N THR A 51 -0.89 -0.49 -21.25
CA THR A 51 -1.10 0.96 -21.30
C THR A 51 -0.13 1.69 -20.36
N ARG A 52 0.07 2.98 -20.64
CA ARG A 52 0.88 3.84 -19.78
C ARG A 52 0.19 4.09 -18.44
N ASP A 53 -1.13 4.31 -18.47
CA ASP A 53 -1.93 4.55 -17.27
C ASP A 53 -1.92 3.35 -16.32
N GLU A 54 -2.04 2.13 -16.84
CA GLU A 54 -1.92 0.92 -16.02
C GLU A 54 -0.52 0.76 -15.41
N ARG A 55 0.55 1.05 -16.17
CA ARG A 55 1.91 1.02 -15.62
C ARG A 55 2.12 2.04 -14.51
N HIS A 56 1.47 3.20 -14.61
CA HIS A 56 1.49 4.22 -13.57
C HIS A 56 0.82 3.73 -12.27
N LEU A 57 -0.22 2.88 -12.34
CA LEU A 57 -0.77 2.21 -11.15
C LEU A 57 0.27 1.34 -10.45
N GLY A 58 1.21 0.74 -11.19
CA GLY A 58 2.31 -0.03 -10.62
C GLY A 58 3.32 0.83 -9.86
N GLU A 59 3.58 2.05 -10.35
CA GLU A 59 4.42 3.03 -9.65
C GLU A 59 3.74 3.50 -8.36
N ILE A 60 2.45 3.79 -8.40
CA ILE A 60 1.65 4.16 -7.22
C ILE A 60 1.67 3.03 -6.19
N ALA A 61 1.40 1.79 -6.61
CA ALA A 61 1.42 0.62 -5.72
C ALA A 61 2.80 0.40 -5.07
N SER A 62 3.89 0.65 -5.81
CA SER A 62 5.25 0.55 -5.28
C SER A 62 5.57 1.65 -4.27
N GLY A 63 5.07 2.88 -4.49
CA GLY A 63 5.25 4.01 -3.57
C GLY A 63 4.45 3.89 -2.26
N LEU A 64 3.46 2.99 -2.22
CA LEU A 64 2.66 2.72 -1.01
C LEU A 64 3.27 1.62 -0.12
N LEU A 65 4.36 0.98 -0.54
CA LEU A 65 5.03 -0.03 0.28
C LEU A 65 5.56 0.61 1.56
N LEU A 66 5.21 0.02 2.70
CA LEU A 66 5.69 0.45 4.00
C LEU A 66 7.07 -0.13 4.26
N ASP A 67 7.99 0.69 4.78
CA ASP A 67 9.29 0.21 5.21
C ASP A 67 9.13 -0.64 6.48
N GLU A 68 9.65 -1.86 6.47
CA GLU A 68 9.54 -2.79 7.61
C GLU A 68 10.31 -2.32 8.85
N HIS A 69 11.13 -1.26 8.76
CA HIS A 69 11.79 -0.61 9.90
C HIS A 69 11.07 0.67 10.39
N ASP A 70 10.04 1.16 9.69
CA ASP A 70 9.28 2.35 10.09
C ASP A 70 8.08 1.93 10.97
N HIS A 71 8.39 1.51 12.21
CA HIS A 71 7.42 1.03 13.20
C HIS A 71 6.39 2.09 13.68
N ALA A 72 6.35 3.28 13.07
CA ALA A 72 5.52 4.41 13.47
C ALA A 72 4.47 4.83 12.43
N ALA A 73 4.35 4.13 11.30
CA ALA A 73 3.43 4.52 10.23
C ALA A 73 1.98 4.09 10.52
N VAL A 74 1.32 4.76 11.48
CA VAL A 74 -0.09 5.06 11.28
C VAL A 74 -0.15 5.90 10.00
N ILE A 75 -0.71 5.36 8.92
CA ILE A 75 -0.95 6.11 7.68
C ILE A 75 -2.03 7.15 7.99
N ASP A 76 -1.63 8.25 8.62
CA ASP A 76 -2.45 9.43 8.82
C ASP A 76 -2.18 10.34 7.62
N HIS A 77 -3.10 10.31 6.66
CA HIS A 77 -3.04 11.07 5.40
C HIS A 77 -2.99 12.60 5.61
N HIS A 78 -3.04 13.07 6.86
CA HIS A 78 -2.97 14.49 7.24
C HIS A 78 -1.55 15.07 7.19
N ARG A 79 -0.50 14.25 7.00
CA ARG A 79 0.90 14.73 7.01
C ARG A 79 1.47 15.16 5.65
N LEU A 80 0.71 15.07 4.56
CA LEU A 80 1.13 15.58 3.24
C LEU A 80 0.76 17.06 3.00
N ALA A 81 0.03 17.71 3.90
CA ALA A 81 -0.39 19.11 3.73
C ALA A 81 0.61 20.17 4.28
N ARG A 82 1.78 19.78 4.81
CA ARG A 82 2.67 20.71 5.53
C ARG A 82 4.10 20.86 5.02
N VAL A 83 4.44 20.35 3.83
CA VAL A 83 5.74 20.65 3.21
C VAL A 83 5.52 21.41 1.92
N ARG A 84 5.03 22.64 2.07
CA ARG A 84 5.19 23.70 1.09
C ARG A 84 5.22 25.04 1.84
N HIS A 85 6.41 25.41 2.30
CA HIS A 85 6.79 26.80 2.51
C HIS A 85 8.31 26.94 2.45
#